data_AF-A0A1X0N1L1-F1
#
_entry.id   AF-A0A1X0N1L1-F1
#
_cell.length_a   1.000
_cell.length_b   1.000
_cell.length_c   1.000
_cell.angle_alpha   90.00
_cell.angle_beta   90.00
_cell.angle_gamma   90.00
#
_symmetry.space_group_name_H-M   'P 1'
#
loop_
_entity.id
_entity.type
_entity.pdbx_description
1 polymer ?
#
loop_
_entity_poly.entity_id
_entity_poly.type
_entity_poly.pdbx_seq_one_letter_code
_entity_poly.pdbx_strand_id
1 'polypeptide(L)'
;QRLQADVTQLKQQLLAQSLAPEQLAAIVTRTMHSLADVRSNGEEERYSHSDLNGFAANLDGTRKVVDLLRPLLSKSAGQQLENIDAAMADLDTTLDALQTDAGGYRPYDQVDAGQRKQIAEKAAALADALNGIDAALGLSDL
;
A
#
# COMPACT_ATOMS: atom_id res chain seq x y z
N GLN A 1 13.89 14.31 -20.64
CA GLN A 1 14.87 15.05 -19.82
C GLN A 1 14.27 15.59 -18.52
N ARG A 2 13.05 16.14 -18.52
CA ARG A 2 12.40 16.66 -17.29
C ARG A 2 12.25 15.62 -16.16
N LEU A 3 11.67 14.44 -16.45
CA LEU A 3 11.47 13.37 -15.46
C LEU A 3 12.77 12.98 -14.72
N GLN A 4 13.87 12.81 -15.46
CA GLN A 4 15.16 12.44 -14.85
C GLN A 4 15.69 13.51 -13.90
N ALA A 5 15.54 14.79 -14.27
CA ALA A 5 15.90 15.90 -13.40
C ALA A 5 15.03 15.91 -12.14
N ASP A 6 13.72 15.76 -12.29
CA ASP A 6 12.77 15.76 -11.18
C ASP A 6 13.01 14.58 -10.21
N VAL A 7 13.27 13.37 -10.72
CA VAL A 7 13.62 12.19 -9.88
C VAL A 7 14.96 12.39 -9.17
N THR A 8 15.94 13.02 -9.82
CA THR A 8 17.23 13.33 -9.19
C THR A 8 17.05 14.33 -8.04
N GLN A 9 16.24 15.36 -8.25
CA GLN A 9 15.91 16.34 -7.22
C GLN A 9 15.13 15.70 -6.06
N LEU A 10 14.14 14.86 -6.35
CA LEU A 10 13.36 14.13 -5.35
C LEU A 10 14.26 13.29 -4.44
N LYS A 11 15.23 12.56 -5.02
CA LYS A 11 16.20 11.78 -4.25
C LYS A 11 16.99 12.65 -3.26
N GLN A 12 17.45 13.82 -3.68
CA GLN A 12 18.19 14.73 -2.81
C GLN A 12 17.33 15.25 -1.66
N GLN A 13 16.06 15.59 -1.95
CA GLN A 13 15.12 16.08 -0.94
C GLN A 13 14.76 14.99 0.08
N LEU A 14 14.52 13.76 -0.38
CA LEU A 14 14.22 12.62 0.51
C LEU A 14 15.36 12.33 1.49
N LEU A 15 16.62 12.42 1.05
CA LEU A 15 17.77 12.20 1.93
C LEU A 15 17.95 13.30 2.99
N ALA A 16 17.39 14.48 2.77
CA ALA A 16 17.44 15.60 3.71
C ALA A 16 16.24 15.64 4.67
N GLN A 17 15.19 14.86 4.40
CA GLN A 17 13.95 14.87 5.18
C GLN A 17 14.05 13.94 6.38
N SER A 18 13.73 14.46 7.57
CA SER A 18 13.41 13.61 8.72
C SER A 18 11.97 13.12 8.59
N LEU A 19 11.76 11.80 8.70
CA LEU A 19 10.44 11.18 8.69
C LEU A 19 10.13 10.66 10.08
N ALA A 20 9.07 11.19 10.69
CA ALA A 20 8.62 10.74 11.99
C ALA A 20 7.84 9.40 11.86
N PRO A 21 7.89 8.50 12.84
CA PRO A 21 7.21 7.20 12.75
C PRO A 21 5.72 7.27 12.43
N GLU A 22 4.99 8.21 13.03
CA GLU A 22 3.57 8.47 12.79
C GLU A 22 3.28 8.87 11.34
N GLN A 23 4.23 9.57 10.70
CA GLN A 23 4.09 9.93 9.28
C GLN A 23 4.16 8.69 8.39
N LEU A 24 4.99 7.70 8.74
CA LEU A 24 5.10 6.46 7.95
C LEU A 24 3.79 5.67 7.98
N ALA A 25 3.17 5.51 9.16
CA ALA A 25 1.87 4.87 9.31
C ALA A 25 0.80 5.62 8.49
N ALA A 26 0.70 6.94 8.66
CA ALA A 26 -0.26 7.75 7.93
C ALA A 26 -0.07 7.70 6.39
N ILE A 27 1.17 7.62 5.90
CA ILE A 27 1.46 7.50 4.46
C ILE A 27 0.91 6.19 3.89
N VAL A 28 1.15 5.06 4.56
CA VAL A 28 0.70 3.76 4.04
C VAL A 28 -0.81 3.60 4.16
N THR A 29 -1.43 4.11 5.23
CA THR A 29 -2.89 4.18 5.37
C THR A 29 -3.51 4.97 4.21
N ARG A 30 -3.01 6.19 3.92
CA ARG A 30 -3.50 6.99 2.79
C ARG A 30 -3.28 6.32 1.43
N THR A 31 -2.16 5.62 1.27
CA THR A 31 -1.85 4.90 0.03
C THR A 31 -2.88 3.79 -0.23
N MET A 32 -3.23 3.02 0.81
CA MET A 32 -4.24 1.96 0.71
C MET A 32 -5.67 2.50 0.54
N HIS A 33 -6.03 3.61 1.21
CA HIS A 33 -7.30 4.30 0.93
C HIS A 33 -7.38 4.81 -0.50
N SER A 34 -6.32 5.45 -1.00
CA SER A 34 -6.28 5.93 -2.39
C SER A 34 -6.42 4.78 -3.40
N LEU A 35 -5.82 3.62 -3.09
CA LEU A 35 -6.01 2.41 -3.88
C LEU A 35 -7.47 1.97 -3.87
N ALA A 36 -8.09 1.90 -2.69
CA ALA A 36 -9.47 1.49 -2.52
C ALA A 36 -10.45 2.40 -3.27
N ASP A 37 -10.38 3.70 -3.03
CA ASP A 37 -11.42 4.65 -3.40
C ASP A 37 -11.30 5.14 -4.86
N VAL A 38 -10.07 5.23 -5.36
CA VAL A 38 -9.79 5.91 -6.64
C VAL A 38 -9.09 4.99 -7.62
N ARG A 39 -7.93 4.43 -7.24
CA ARG A 39 -7.03 3.80 -8.22
C ARG A 39 -7.55 2.46 -8.71
N SER A 40 -8.31 1.73 -7.90
CA SER A 40 -9.05 0.52 -8.28
C SER A 40 -10.00 0.69 -9.48
N ASN A 41 -10.29 1.93 -9.89
CA ASN A 41 -11.05 2.21 -11.10
C ASN A 41 -10.21 2.12 -12.40
N GLY A 42 -8.88 2.04 -12.31
CA GLY A 42 -7.95 1.93 -13.44
C GLY A 42 -7.64 3.27 -14.09
N GLU A 43 -7.66 4.35 -13.31
CA GLU A 43 -7.48 5.71 -13.81
C GLU A 43 -6.03 6.16 -13.93
N GLU A 44 -5.07 5.43 -13.35
CA GLU A 44 -3.67 5.83 -13.29
C GLU A 44 -2.95 5.54 -14.60
N GLU A 45 -3.10 4.31 -15.10
CA GLU A 45 -2.33 3.80 -16.24
C GLU A 45 -3.24 3.58 -17.46
N ARG A 46 -3.97 4.63 -17.84
CA ARG A 46 -5.04 4.59 -18.88
C ARG A 46 -4.58 4.10 -20.26
N TYR A 47 -3.28 4.12 -20.54
CA TYR A 47 -2.71 3.71 -21.83
C TYR A 47 -1.91 2.40 -21.75
N SER A 48 -1.16 2.20 -20.67
CA SER A 48 -0.26 1.05 -20.49
C SER A 48 -0.97 -0.15 -19.84
N HIS A 49 -2.07 0.11 -19.12
CA HIS A 49 -2.84 -0.86 -18.34
C HIS A 49 -2.00 -1.63 -17.32
N SER A 50 -0.93 -1.01 -16.80
CA SER A 50 0.00 -1.64 -15.86
C SER A 50 -0.35 -1.42 -14.38
N ASP A 51 -1.56 -0.98 -14.06
CA ASP A 51 -2.01 -0.57 -12.72
C ASP A 51 -1.68 -1.61 -11.63
N LEU A 52 -1.86 -2.91 -11.91
CA LEU A 52 -1.57 -3.98 -10.94
C LEU A 52 -0.11 -4.01 -10.47
N ASN A 53 0.85 -3.65 -11.33
CA ASN A 53 2.25 -3.55 -10.94
C ASN A 53 2.45 -2.43 -9.91
N GLY A 54 1.76 -1.30 -10.12
CA GLY A 54 1.73 -0.20 -9.15
C GLY A 54 1.10 -0.63 -7.84
N PHE A 55 0.00 -1.38 -7.88
CA PHE A 55 -0.72 -1.84 -6.69
C PHE A 55 0.14 -2.78 -5.84
N ALA A 56 0.78 -3.77 -6.47
CA ALA A 56 1.72 -4.67 -5.81
C ALA A 56 2.91 -3.90 -5.19
N ALA A 57 3.48 -2.94 -5.92
CA ALA A 57 4.57 -2.11 -5.40
C ALA A 57 4.14 -1.24 -4.20
N ASN A 58 2.90 -0.73 -4.18
CA ASN A 58 2.38 -0.02 -3.01
C ASN A 58 2.24 -0.96 -1.80
N LEU A 59 1.75 -2.18 -2.02
CA LEU A 59 1.63 -3.18 -0.96
C LEU A 59 3.00 -3.58 -0.41
N ASP A 60 4.00 -3.74 -1.26
CA ASP A 60 5.39 -3.97 -0.84
C ASP A 60 5.94 -2.82 0.01
N GLY A 61 5.68 -1.58 -0.40
CA GLY A 61 6.03 -0.40 0.39
C GLY A 61 5.34 -0.38 1.75
N THR A 62 4.04 -0.70 1.78
CA THR A 62 3.26 -0.85 3.02
C THR A 62 3.85 -1.90 3.94
N ARG A 63 4.15 -3.10 3.41
CA ARG A 63 4.76 -4.19 4.17
C ARG A 63 6.08 -3.76 4.78
N LYS A 64 6.90 -3.02 4.03
CA LYS A 64 8.18 -2.53 4.55
C LYS A 64 8.01 -1.60 5.75
N VAL A 65 7.01 -0.72 5.74
CA VAL A 65 6.70 0.15 6.89
C VAL A 65 6.23 -0.67 8.08
N VAL A 66 5.32 -1.63 7.87
CA VAL A 66 4.83 -2.53 8.94
C VAL A 66 6.00 -3.29 9.56
N ASP A 67 6.93 -3.82 8.77
CA ASP A 67 8.10 -4.54 9.27
C ASP A 67 9.04 -3.67 10.12
N LEU A 68 9.16 -2.38 9.78
CA LEU A 68 9.94 -1.44 10.60
C LEU A 68 9.25 -1.14 11.95
N LEU A 69 7.93 -1.11 11.97
CA LEU A 69 7.13 -0.86 13.18
C LEU A 69 6.88 -2.14 14.00
N ARG A 70 7.08 -3.32 13.41
CA ARG A 70 6.76 -4.63 13.99
C ARG A 70 7.34 -4.83 15.39
N PRO A 71 8.61 -4.50 15.71
CA PRO A 71 9.11 -4.68 17.08
C PRO A 71 8.34 -3.89 18.14
N LEU A 72 7.81 -2.72 17.79
CA LEU A 72 7.01 -1.87 18.68
C LEU A 72 5.59 -2.43 18.81
N LEU A 73 4.98 -2.79 17.68
CA LEU A 73 3.64 -3.36 17.61
C LEU A 73 3.56 -4.72 18.31
N SER A 74 4.54 -5.61 18.15
CA SER A 74 4.53 -6.90 18.84
C SER A 74 4.59 -6.77 20.37
N LYS A 75 5.18 -5.69 20.89
CA LYS A 75 5.30 -5.46 22.34
C LYS A 75 4.01 -4.89 22.96
N SER A 76 3.27 -4.08 22.21
CA SER A 76 2.17 -3.25 22.73
C SER A 76 0.81 -3.55 22.10
N ALA A 77 0.80 -4.16 20.92
CA ALA A 77 -0.34 -4.21 20.01
C ALA A 77 -0.36 -5.49 19.16
N GLY A 78 -0.11 -6.65 19.77
CA GLY A 78 0.00 -7.93 19.07
C GLY A 78 -1.23 -8.27 18.21
N GLN A 79 -2.45 -8.08 18.75
CA GLN A 79 -3.68 -8.32 17.99
C GLN A 79 -3.80 -7.40 16.76
N GLN A 80 -3.38 -6.15 16.89
CA GLN A 80 -3.40 -5.20 15.77
C GLN A 80 -2.44 -5.64 14.67
N LEU A 81 -1.25 -6.09 15.05
CA LEU A 81 -0.26 -6.62 14.12
C LEU A 81 -0.78 -7.85 13.37
N GLU A 82 -1.45 -8.78 14.06
CA GLU A 82 -2.08 -9.95 13.42
C GLU A 82 -3.15 -9.54 12.41
N ASN A 83 -3.98 -8.55 12.74
CA ASN A 83 -5.00 -8.03 11.83
C ASN A 83 -4.39 -7.39 10.57
N ILE A 84 -3.30 -6.63 10.74
CA ILE A 84 -2.56 -6.03 9.63
C ILE A 84 -1.94 -7.11 8.74
N ASP A 85 -1.30 -8.12 9.32
CA ASP A 85 -0.69 -9.22 8.57
C ASP A 85 -1.74 -10.01 7.77
N ALA A 86 -2.90 -10.29 8.38
CA ALA A 86 -4.01 -10.94 7.69
C ALA A 86 -4.55 -10.09 6.53
N ALA A 87 -4.76 -8.80 6.74
CA ALA A 87 -5.26 -7.90 5.68
C ALA A 87 -4.25 -7.74 4.52
N MET A 88 -2.94 -7.69 4.82
CA MET A 88 -1.91 -7.69 3.79
C MET A 88 -1.92 -8.99 2.98
N ALA A 89 -2.00 -10.14 3.65
CA ALA A 89 -2.04 -11.45 2.99
C ALA A 89 -3.28 -11.63 2.09
N ASP A 90 -4.43 -11.10 2.52
CA ASP A 90 -5.66 -11.09 1.74
C ASP A 90 -5.52 -10.26 0.45
N LEU A 91 -4.90 -9.08 0.53
CA LEU A 91 -4.67 -8.25 -0.64
C LEU A 91 -3.60 -8.86 -1.56
N ASP A 92 -2.51 -9.41 -1.01
CA ASP A 92 -1.51 -10.18 -1.76
C ASP A 92 -2.19 -11.29 -2.56
N THR A 93 -2.96 -12.16 -1.89
CA THR A 93 -3.67 -13.28 -2.55
C THR A 93 -4.58 -12.78 -3.67
N THR A 94 -5.25 -11.65 -3.46
CA THR A 94 -6.15 -11.05 -4.45
C THR A 94 -5.38 -10.55 -5.68
N LEU A 95 -4.23 -9.92 -5.48
CA LEU A 95 -3.38 -9.45 -6.57
C LEU A 95 -2.72 -10.63 -7.28
N ASP A 96 -2.16 -11.59 -6.55
CA ASP A 96 -1.45 -12.76 -7.09
C ASP A 96 -2.32 -13.61 -8.02
N ALA A 97 -3.63 -13.71 -7.73
CA ALA A 97 -4.60 -14.36 -8.63
C ALA A 97 -4.70 -13.71 -10.03
N LEU A 98 -4.17 -12.49 -10.19
CA LEU A 98 -4.15 -11.73 -11.44
C LEU A 98 -2.81 -11.80 -12.17
N GLN A 99 -1.81 -12.50 -11.62
CA GLN A 99 -0.55 -12.77 -12.31
C GLN A 99 -0.75 -13.63 -13.56
N THR A 100 0.24 -13.59 -14.45
CA THR A 100 0.29 -14.44 -15.65
C THR A 100 1.32 -15.55 -15.49
N ASP A 101 1.13 -16.66 -16.20
CA ASP A 101 2.09 -17.79 -16.20
C ASP A 101 3.48 -17.39 -16.72
N ALA A 102 3.57 -16.31 -17.49
CA ALA A 102 4.83 -15.75 -18.00
C ALA A 102 5.54 -14.83 -17.00
N GLY A 103 4.96 -14.64 -15.80
CA GLY A 103 5.40 -13.67 -14.80
C GLY A 103 4.75 -12.29 -14.98
N GLY A 104 4.74 -11.52 -13.90
CA GLY A 104 4.07 -10.21 -13.86
C GLY A 104 2.54 -10.31 -13.88
N TYR A 105 1.87 -9.17 -14.04
CA TYR A 105 0.42 -9.05 -13.98
C TYR A 105 -0.23 -8.90 -15.35
N ARG A 106 -1.46 -9.39 -15.48
CA ARG A 106 -2.28 -9.14 -16.68
C ARG A 106 -2.60 -7.65 -16.83
N PRO A 107 -2.83 -7.16 -18.07
CA PRO A 107 -3.33 -5.80 -18.29
C PRO A 107 -4.62 -5.51 -17.52
N TYR A 108 -4.75 -4.30 -16.96
CA TYR A 108 -5.87 -3.94 -16.09
C TYR A 108 -7.24 -3.83 -16.80
N ASP A 109 -7.24 -3.63 -18.11
CA ASP A 109 -8.44 -3.72 -18.95
C ASP A 109 -9.02 -5.15 -19.01
N GLN A 110 -8.25 -6.16 -18.62
CA GLN A 110 -8.70 -7.57 -18.48
C GLN A 110 -9.17 -7.91 -17.06
N VAL A 111 -9.10 -6.97 -16.10
CA VAL A 111 -9.60 -7.15 -14.73
C VAL A 111 -11.07 -6.72 -14.70
N ASP A 112 -11.96 -7.67 -14.43
CA ASP A 112 -13.40 -7.42 -14.46
C ASP A 112 -13.88 -6.60 -13.26
N ALA A 113 -15.10 -6.08 -13.33
CA ALA A 113 -15.66 -5.21 -12.29
C ALA A 113 -15.76 -5.90 -10.91
N GLY A 114 -15.96 -7.22 -10.86
CA GLY A 114 -15.99 -7.99 -9.62
C GLY A 114 -14.61 -8.06 -8.98
N GLN A 115 -13.58 -8.34 -9.79
CA GLN A 115 -12.18 -8.35 -9.34
C GLN A 115 -11.72 -6.96 -8.90
N ARG A 116 -12.07 -5.90 -9.63
CA ARG A 116 -11.77 -4.51 -9.22
C ARG A 116 -12.39 -4.16 -7.88
N LYS A 117 -13.64 -4.57 -7.67
CA LYS A 117 -14.34 -4.41 -6.39
C LYS A 117 -13.62 -5.17 -5.26
N GLN A 118 -13.18 -6.41 -5.51
CA GLN A 118 -12.41 -7.17 -4.52
C GLN A 118 -11.10 -6.49 -4.15
N ILE A 119 -10.35 -5.97 -5.13
CA ILE A 119 -9.13 -5.18 -4.87
C ILE A 119 -9.47 -3.99 -3.97
N ALA A 120 -10.53 -3.24 -4.30
CA ALA A 120 -10.95 -2.07 -3.53
C ALA A 120 -11.31 -2.44 -2.07
N GLU A 121 -12.11 -3.48 -1.88
CA GLU A 121 -12.53 -3.95 -0.55
C GLU A 121 -11.35 -4.43 0.30
N LYS A 122 -10.39 -5.16 -0.30
CA LYS A 122 -9.20 -5.63 0.42
C LYS A 122 -8.22 -4.50 0.72
N ALA A 123 -8.06 -3.53 -0.19
CA ALA A 123 -7.28 -2.33 0.07
C ALA A 123 -7.89 -1.47 1.18
N ALA A 124 -9.22 -1.32 1.22
CA ALA A 124 -9.92 -0.61 2.28
C ALA A 124 -9.74 -1.30 3.64
N ALA A 125 -9.91 -2.62 3.70
CA ALA A 125 -9.70 -3.40 4.92
C ALA A 125 -8.26 -3.26 5.46
N LEU A 126 -7.26 -3.26 4.57
CA LEU A 126 -5.88 -3.01 4.95
C LEU A 126 -5.68 -1.56 5.44
N ALA A 127 -6.28 -0.58 4.77
CA ALA A 127 -6.23 0.82 5.23
C ALA A 127 -6.81 0.98 6.64
N ASP A 128 -7.97 0.39 6.91
CA ASP A 128 -8.62 0.43 8.22
C ASP A 128 -7.75 -0.24 9.30
N ALA A 129 -7.12 -1.37 8.98
CA ALA A 129 -6.17 -2.04 9.87
C ALA A 129 -4.92 -1.18 10.13
N LEU A 130 -4.40 -0.47 9.13
CA LEU A 130 -3.25 0.43 9.32
C LEU A 130 -3.62 1.67 10.14
N ASN A 131 -4.84 2.18 10.01
CA ASN A 131 -5.32 3.35 10.77
C ASN A 131 -5.30 3.11 12.29
N GLY A 132 -5.39 1.86 12.74
CA GLY A 132 -5.29 1.51 14.17
C GLY A 132 -3.86 1.60 14.76
N ILE A 133 -2.81 1.79 13.94
CA ILE A 133 -1.42 1.84 14.42
C ILE A 133 -1.17 3.00 15.39
N ASP A 134 -1.66 4.20 15.07
CA ASP A 134 -1.37 5.39 15.89
C ASP A 134 -1.96 5.25 17.30
N ALA A 135 -3.22 4.80 17.39
CA ALA A 135 -3.88 4.53 18.67
C ALA A 135 -3.17 3.42 19.45
N ALA A 136 -2.73 2.36 18.76
CA ALA A 136 -2.07 1.22 19.37
C ALA A 136 -0.67 1.54 19.93
N LEU A 137 0.02 2.51 19.31
CA LEU A 137 1.34 2.98 19.74
C LEU A 137 1.28 4.23 20.64
N GLY A 138 0.09 4.77 20.91
CA GLY A 138 -0.07 6.01 21.67
C GLY A 138 0.48 7.25 20.97
N LEU A 139 0.49 7.26 19.64
CA LEU A 139 1.00 8.36 18.81
C LEU A 139 -0.05 9.46 18.56
N SER A 140 -1.33 9.18 18.84
CA SER A 140 -2.46 10.09 18.56
C SER A 140 -2.53 11.33 19.47
N ASP A 141 -1.73 11.38 20.54
CA ASP A 141 -1.71 12.44 21.55
C ASP A 141 -0.45 13.34 21.48
N LEU A 142 0.37 13.23 20.43
CA LEU A 142 1.55 14.07 20.15
C LEU A 142 1.23 15.19 19.16
#